data_AF-A0A2N9M4K1-F1
#
_entry.id   AF-A0A2N9M4K1-F1
#
_cell.length_a   1.000
_cell.length_b   1.000
_cell.length_c   1.000
_cell.angle_alpha   90.00
_cell.angle_beta   90.00
_cell.angle_gamma   90.00
#
_symmetry.space_group_name_H-M   'P 1'
#
loop_
_entity.id
_entity.type
_entity.pdbx_description
1 polymer ?
#
loop_
_entity_poly.entity_id
_entity_poly.type
_entity_poly.pdbx_seq_one_letter_code
_entity_poly.pdbx_strand_id
1 'polypeptide(L)'
;MTRKLNCWEFKKCGREPGGPKVKELGACLAASTFAKGANGGTNGGRLCWALSGTLCGGKVQGTFAQKIVNCMECGFYKLVRQEEGAGLVLLH
;
A
#
# COMPACT_ATOMS: atom_id res chain seq x y z
N MET A 1 -12.09 15.04 11.00
CA MET A 1 -11.53 14.53 9.73
C MET A 1 -11.54 13.02 9.77
N THR A 2 -12.18 12.37 8.81
CA THR A 2 -12.30 10.89 8.78
C THR A 2 -10.95 10.28 8.38
N ARG A 3 -10.49 9.27 9.13
CA ARG A 3 -9.26 8.53 8.83
C ARG A 3 -9.37 7.85 7.46
N LYS A 4 -8.37 8.04 6.60
CA LYS A 4 -8.27 7.41 5.29
C LYS A 4 -7.74 5.96 5.40
N LEU A 5 -8.26 5.06 4.58
CA LEU A 5 -7.89 3.62 4.63
C LEU A 5 -6.50 3.37 4.04
N ASN A 6 -5.71 2.51 4.67
CA ASN A 6 -4.47 1.97 4.12
C ASN A 6 -4.72 0.73 3.25
N CYS A 7 -3.72 0.34 2.45
CA CYS A 7 -3.84 -0.79 1.52
C CYS A 7 -4.24 -2.09 2.22
N TRP A 8 -3.69 -2.37 3.41
CA TRP A 8 -4.02 -3.59 4.16
C TRP A 8 -5.45 -3.60 4.71
N GLU A 9 -6.00 -2.43 5.07
CA GLU A 9 -7.39 -2.27 5.50
C GLU A 9 -8.34 -2.46 4.30
N PHE A 10 -8.01 -1.86 3.15
CA PHE A 10 -8.79 -1.99 1.92
C PHE A 10 -8.76 -3.43 1.37
N LYS A 11 -7.57 -4.06 1.34
CA LYS A 11 -7.38 -5.42 0.81
C LYS A 11 -7.72 -6.51 1.84
N LYS A 12 -7.90 -6.15 3.11
CA LYS A 12 -8.12 -7.08 4.23
C LYS A 12 -7.10 -8.22 4.25
N CYS A 13 -5.83 -7.88 4.05
CA CYS A 13 -4.80 -8.90 3.85
C CYS A 13 -4.24 -9.51 5.15
N GLY A 14 -4.49 -8.89 6.30
CA GLY A 14 -4.06 -9.39 7.62
C GLY A 14 -2.56 -9.24 7.90
N ARG A 15 -1.86 -8.41 7.11
CA ARG A 15 -0.40 -8.17 7.19
C ARG A 15 -0.06 -6.75 7.65
N GLU A 16 -1.03 -6.06 8.23
CA GLU A 16 -0.85 -4.83 9.01
C GLU A 16 0.04 -5.05 10.24
N PRO A 17 0.54 -3.99 10.91
CA PRO A 17 1.31 -4.15 12.14
C PRO A 17 0.49 -4.90 13.20
N GLY A 18 1.00 -6.01 13.69
CA GLY A 18 0.27 -6.88 14.63
C GLY A 18 -0.85 -7.72 14.01
N GLY A 19 -1.02 -7.71 12.69
CA GLY A 19 -2.05 -8.44 11.98
C GLY A 19 -1.91 -9.97 12.08
N PRO A 20 -3.01 -10.72 11.88
CA PRO A 20 -3.07 -12.16 12.13
C PRO A 20 -2.13 -12.98 11.22
N LYS A 21 -1.79 -12.47 10.03
CA LYS A 21 -0.90 -13.16 9.08
C LYS A 21 0.56 -12.73 9.20
N VAL A 22 0.89 -11.84 10.13
CA VAL A 22 2.28 -11.35 10.31
C VAL A 22 3.21 -12.47 10.76
N LYS A 23 2.75 -13.36 11.65
CA LYS A 23 3.59 -14.48 12.15
C LYS A 23 3.98 -15.48 11.06
N GLU A 24 3.11 -15.68 10.08
CA GLU A 24 3.28 -16.69 9.02
C GLU A 24 3.92 -16.08 7.76
N LEU A 25 3.47 -14.90 7.34
CA LEU A 25 3.84 -14.29 6.06
C LEU A 25 4.71 -13.03 6.20
N GLY A 26 5.06 -12.66 7.44
CA GLY A 26 5.71 -11.39 7.76
C GLY A 26 4.79 -10.17 7.57
N ALA A 27 5.19 -9.06 8.20
CA ALA A 27 4.52 -7.77 8.01
C ALA A 27 4.64 -7.30 6.56
N CYS A 28 3.58 -6.67 6.04
CA CYS A 28 3.64 -6.05 4.71
C CYS A 28 4.69 -4.94 4.71
N LEU A 29 5.51 -4.85 3.66
CA LEU A 29 6.49 -3.76 3.55
C LEU A 29 5.81 -2.38 3.63
N ALA A 30 4.61 -2.22 3.04
CA ALA A 30 3.84 -0.98 3.18
C ALA A 30 3.47 -0.66 4.63
N ALA A 31 3.29 -1.68 5.47
CA ALA A 31 3.00 -1.53 6.89
C ALA A 31 4.27 -1.33 7.74
N SER A 32 5.44 -1.76 7.26
CA SER A 32 6.70 -1.73 8.01
C SER A 32 7.69 -0.63 7.59
N THR A 33 7.49 0.06 6.46
CA THR A 33 8.44 1.08 5.96
C THR A 33 8.25 2.50 6.48
N PHE A 34 9.37 3.22 6.60
CA PHE A 34 9.61 4.65 6.86
C PHE A 34 8.94 5.67 5.90
N ALA A 35 7.94 5.29 5.11
CA ALA A 35 7.19 6.27 4.33
C ALA A 35 6.39 7.13 5.32
N LYS A 36 6.61 8.44 5.33
CA LYS A 36 6.10 9.37 6.36
C LYS A 36 4.61 9.70 6.19
N GLY A 37 3.74 8.70 6.05
CA GLY A 37 2.30 8.89 6.01
C GLY A 37 1.78 9.74 4.84
N ALA A 38 2.46 9.67 3.69
CA ALA A 38 2.02 10.37 2.48
C ALA A 38 0.59 9.97 2.08
N ASN A 39 -0.10 10.86 1.37
CA ASN A 39 -1.51 10.71 0.97
C ASN A 39 -2.45 10.47 2.17
N GLY A 40 -2.10 10.98 3.35
CA GLY A 40 -2.88 10.80 4.57
C GLY A 40 -2.90 9.36 5.10
N GLY A 41 -1.93 8.54 4.70
CA GLY A 41 -1.79 7.16 5.14
C GLY A 41 -0.99 7.01 6.43
N THR A 42 -0.89 5.78 6.92
CA THR A 42 0.06 5.39 7.96
C THR A 42 1.22 4.67 7.30
N ASN A 43 2.46 5.01 7.66
CA ASN A 43 3.66 4.42 7.04
C ASN A 43 3.57 4.52 5.50
N GLY A 44 3.80 3.41 4.78
CA GLY A 44 3.62 3.30 3.33
C GLY A 44 2.23 2.84 2.90
N GLY A 45 1.24 2.85 3.79
CA GLY A 45 -0.08 2.26 3.55
C GLY A 45 -0.85 2.88 2.40
N ARG A 46 -0.56 4.13 2.05
CA ARG A 46 -1.08 4.85 0.88
C ARG A 46 -0.02 5.18 -0.18
N LEU A 47 1.06 4.40 -0.18
CA LEU A 47 2.15 4.42 -1.18
C LEU A 47 2.58 2.99 -1.54
N CYS A 48 1.71 1.99 -1.38
CA CYS A 48 2.10 0.59 -1.55
C CYS A 48 2.58 0.23 -2.98
N TRP A 49 2.26 1.07 -3.97
CA TRP A 49 2.76 0.97 -5.35
C TRP A 49 4.20 1.43 -5.50
N ALA A 50 4.66 2.36 -4.65
CA ALA A 50 6.02 2.91 -4.65
C ALA A 50 7.04 2.00 -3.95
N LEU A 51 6.58 0.94 -3.28
CA LEU A 51 7.44 0.02 -2.54
C LEU A 51 7.67 -1.26 -3.35
N SER A 52 8.91 -1.65 -3.59
CA SER A 52 9.26 -2.97 -4.15
C SER A 52 8.93 -4.10 -3.17
N GLY A 53 8.73 -5.35 -3.65
CA GLY A 53 8.59 -6.52 -2.77
C GLY A 53 7.28 -6.68 -1.97
N THR A 54 6.32 -5.74 -2.06
CA THR A 54 4.98 -5.96 -1.45
C THR A 54 4.26 -7.13 -2.13
N LEU A 55 3.68 -8.05 -1.34
CA LEU A 55 2.82 -9.12 -1.87
C LEU A 55 1.36 -8.67 -1.89
N CYS A 56 0.94 -8.06 -2.99
CA CYS A 56 -0.47 -7.84 -3.26
C CYS A 56 -1.13 -9.17 -3.66
N GLY A 57 -2.11 -9.64 -2.88
CA GLY A 57 -2.82 -10.89 -3.16
C GLY A 57 -2.01 -12.18 -2.92
N GLY A 58 -0.96 -12.13 -2.09
CA GLY A 58 -0.15 -13.31 -1.75
C GLY A 58 0.91 -13.72 -2.76
N LYS A 59 1.07 -12.97 -3.87
CA LYS A 59 2.14 -13.18 -4.86
C LYS A 59 3.13 -12.02 -4.82
N VAL A 60 4.43 -12.33 -4.95
CA VAL A 60 5.47 -11.33 -5.15
C VAL A 60 5.19 -10.61 -6.47
N GLN A 61 4.92 -9.31 -6.41
CA GLN A 61 4.76 -8.48 -7.59
C GLN A 61 6.16 -8.08 -8.05
N GLY A 62 6.58 -8.57 -9.23
CA GLY A 62 7.96 -8.61 -9.76
C GLY A 62 8.79 -7.33 -9.69
N THR A 63 9.37 -6.88 -10.81
CA THR A 63 10.23 -5.69 -10.79
C THR A 63 9.41 -4.41 -10.57
N PHE A 64 10.04 -3.33 -10.11
CA PHE A 64 9.38 -2.04 -9.85
C PHE A 64 8.56 -1.51 -11.05
N ALA A 65 9.09 -1.66 -12.28
CA ALA A 65 8.40 -1.24 -13.50
C ALA A 65 7.13 -2.07 -13.79
N GLN A 66 7.19 -3.39 -13.65
CA GLN A 66 6.02 -4.28 -13.79
C GLN A 66 4.96 -3.97 -12.72
N LYS A 67 5.42 -3.59 -11.53
CA LYS A 67 4.57 -3.25 -10.39
C LYS A 67 3.78 -1.97 -10.61
N ILE A 68 4.38 -0.92 -11.17
CA ILE A 68 3.66 0.35 -11.43
C ILE A 68 2.48 0.11 -12.37
N VAL A 69 2.68 -0.63 -13.46
CA VAL A 69 1.60 -0.94 -14.42
C VAL A 69 0.47 -1.72 -13.73
N ASN A 70 0.79 -2.78 -12.98
CA ASN A 70 -0.20 -3.55 -12.24
C ASN A 70 -0.88 -2.72 -11.13
N CYS A 71 -0.17 -1.77 -10.53
CA CYS A 71 -0.75 -0.90 -9.50
C CYS A 71 -1.69 0.14 -10.08
N MET A 72 -1.50 0.61 -11.31
CA MET A 72 -2.45 1.52 -11.96
C MET A 72 -3.84 0.89 -12.09
N GLU A 73 -3.91 -0.43 -12.25
CA GLU A 73 -5.17 -1.19 -12.26
C GLU A 73 -5.68 -1.58 -10.86
N CYS A 74 -4.88 -1.38 -9.81
CA CYS A 74 -5.29 -1.72 -8.45
C CYS A 74 -6.42 -0.79 -7.97
N GLY A 75 -7.55 -1.38 -7.55
CA GLY A 75 -8.67 -0.62 -6.99
C GLY A 75 -8.29 0.28 -5.81
N PHE A 76 -7.27 -0.08 -5.02
CA PHE A 76 -6.79 0.79 -3.95
C PHE A 76 -6.01 2.00 -4.47
N TYR A 77 -5.18 1.85 -5.51
CA TYR A 77 -4.50 2.99 -6.12
C TYR A 77 -5.50 3.96 -6.75
N LYS A 78 -6.52 3.43 -7.46
CA LYS A 78 -7.61 4.23 -8.03
C LYS A 78 -8.37 5.00 -6.94
N LEU A 79 -8.63 4.37 -5.79
CA LEU A 79 -9.23 5.03 -4.63
C LEU A 79 -8.35 6.18 -4.10
N VAL A 80 -7.06 5.94 -3.84
CA VAL A 80 -6.16 6.99 -3.32
C VAL A 80 -6.05 8.14 -4.33
N ARG A 81 -5.92 7.85 -5.63
CA ARG A 81 -5.90 8.87 -6.68
C ARG A 81 -7.17 9.72 -6.70
N GLN A 82 -8.34 9.11 -6.50
CA GLN A 82 -9.61 9.83 -6.41
C GLN A 82 -9.68 10.71 -5.15
N GLU A 83 -9.19 10.22 -4.01
CA GLU A 83 -9.23 10.94 -2.74
C GLU A 83 -8.21 12.08 -2.61
N GLU A 84 -7.05 11.99 -3.25
CA GLU A 84 -6.02 13.04 -3.22
C GLU A 84 -6.10 14.01 -4.41
N GLY A 85 -6.65 13.57 -5.55
CA GLY A 85 -6.77 14.40 -6.76
C GLY A 85 -5.42 14.98 -7.21
N ALA A 86 -5.35 16.30 -7.36
CA ALA A 86 -4.12 17.02 -7.75
C ALA A 86 -3.02 16.99 -6.67
N GLY A 87 -3.38 16.68 -5.42
CA GLY A 87 -2.44 16.56 -4.29
C GLY A 87 -1.78 15.18 -4.16
N LEU A 88 -2.02 14.27 -5.10
CA LEU A 88 -1.48 12.91 -5.04
C LEU A 88 0.05 12.91 -5.06
N VAL A 89 0.65 12.37 -4.00
CA VAL A 89 2.07 12.07 -3.95
C VAL A 89 2.30 10.67 -4.50
N LEU A 90 3.05 10.56 -5.60
CA LEU A 90 3.30 9.29 -6.28
C LEU A 90 4.51 8.53 -5.74
N LEU A 91 5.57 9.24 -5.37
CA LEU A 91 6.84 8.75 -4.84
C LEU A 91 7.30 9.70 -3.72
N HIS A 92 7.98 9.16 -2.70
CA HIS A 92 8.58 9.94 -1.61
C HIS A 92 10.10 9.83 -1.66
#